data_AF-A0A964TJL6-F1
#
_entry.id   AF-A0A964TJL6-F1
#
_cell.length_a   1.000
_cell.length_b   1.000
_cell.length_c   1.000
_cell.angle_alpha   90.00
_cell.angle_beta   90.00
_cell.angle_gamma   90.00
#
_symmetry.space_group_name_H-M   'P 1'
#
loop_
_entity.id
_entity.type
_entity.pdbx_description
1 polymer ?
#
loop_
_entity_poly.entity_id
_entity_poly.type
_entity_poly.pdbx_seq_one_letter_code
_entity_poly.pdbx_strand_id
1 'polypeptide(L)'
;MQITLNRIPFDVRPVDDARRRAILADPVVRPGIVRPVWVRQADGGERRLAEGPAEAALPLPAGLIAWVPKAGPAGETPAKADGPSARMAERFLSAVGAKGFPEVMRAMARVTGMPGARLPRDAFAACEGKGAYTILLHTDLAVVELENAGRNLSVHLLLPSLAAFSHLWGGPGEAAAEPPADGPAAGSIRPGFLVPPPSEAAGGLRRLALARRIEELQAQMAGVTAADLPADDPRRALLGRLAAEWRLLQPKGTRAA
;
A
#
# COMPACT_ATOMS: atom_id res chain seq x y z
N MET A 1 -1.67 1.34 -21.36
CA MET A 1 -0.95 2.45 -20.67
C MET A 1 0.51 2.07 -20.59
N GLN A 2 1.42 3.03 -20.76
CA GLN A 2 2.86 2.79 -20.78
C GLN A 2 3.60 3.80 -19.90
N ILE A 3 4.66 3.34 -19.22
CA ILE A 3 5.60 4.19 -18.47
C ILE A 3 6.97 4.01 -19.08
N THR A 4 7.68 5.10 -19.34
CA THR A 4 9.05 5.05 -19.85
C THR A 4 10.04 5.23 -18.71
N LEU A 5 10.92 4.24 -18.51
CA LEU A 5 12.05 4.32 -17.57
C LEU A 5 13.35 4.25 -18.34
N ASN A 6 14.16 5.31 -18.23
CA ASN A 6 15.42 5.46 -18.98
C ASN A 6 15.29 5.09 -20.48
N ARG A 7 14.31 5.68 -21.16
CA ARG A 7 13.97 5.43 -22.59
C ARG A 7 13.49 4.02 -22.92
N ILE A 8 13.28 3.16 -21.92
CA ILE A 8 12.68 1.84 -22.11
C ILE A 8 11.18 1.94 -21.80
N PRO A 9 10.32 1.63 -22.77
CA PRO A 9 8.88 1.60 -22.55
C PRO A 9 8.50 0.35 -21.74
N PHE A 10 7.69 0.51 -20.70
CA PHE A 10 7.09 -0.59 -19.94
C PHE A 10 5.58 -0.49 -20.04
N ASP A 11 4.96 -1.56 -20.52
CA ASP A 11 3.51 -1.70 -20.50
C ASP A 11 3.07 -1.96 -19.06
N VAL A 12 2.02 -1.25 -18.65
CA VAL A 12 1.46 -1.44 -17.31
C VAL A 12 0.32 -2.44 -17.38
N ARG A 13 0.41 -3.50 -16.58
CA ARG A 13 -0.61 -4.54 -16.47
C ARG A 13 -1.18 -4.61 -15.05
N PRO A 14 -2.49 -4.86 -14.89
CA PRO A 14 -3.04 -5.16 -13.59
C PRO A 14 -2.53 -6.51 -13.09
N VAL A 15 -2.50 -6.69 -11.78
CA VAL A 15 -2.09 -7.92 -11.11
C VAL A 15 -3.32 -8.54 -10.45
N ASP A 16 -3.50 -9.85 -10.61
CA ASP A 16 -4.59 -10.60 -9.97
C ASP A 16 -4.47 -10.59 -8.44
N ASP A 17 -5.59 -10.72 -7.72
CA ASP A 17 -5.61 -10.58 -6.25
C ASP A 17 -4.74 -11.64 -5.55
N ALA A 18 -4.64 -12.86 -6.09
CA ALA A 18 -3.80 -13.91 -5.51
C ALA A 18 -2.31 -13.53 -5.57
N ARG A 19 -1.82 -13.12 -6.74
CA ARG A 19 -0.46 -12.61 -6.91
C ARG A 19 -0.22 -11.34 -6.11
N ARG A 20 -1.19 -10.41 -6.08
CA ARG A 20 -1.11 -9.19 -5.28
C ARG A 20 -0.90 -9.52 -3.80
N ARG A 21 -1.73 -10.41 -3.22
CA ARG A 21 -1.60 -10.81 -1.81
C ARG A 21 -0.24 -11.45 -1.53
N ALA A 22 0.24 -12.32 -2.42
CA ALA A 22 1.56 -12.91 -2.31
C ALA A 22 2.70 -11.87 -2.33
N ILE A 23 2.62 -10.86 -3.19
CA ILE A 23 3.60 -9.76 -3.23
C ILE A 23 3.55 -8.93 -1.93
N LEU A 24 2.35 -8.62 -1.43
CA LEU A 24 2.20 -7.85 -0.19
C LEU A 24 2.63 -8.63 1.06
N ALA A 25 2.62 -9.96 1.01
CA ALA A 25 3.13 -10.82 2.07
C ALA A 25 4.67 -10.98 2.04
N ASP A 26 5.35 -10.50 0.98
CA ASP A 26 6.81 -10.60 0.87
C ASP A 26 7.50 -9.87 2.05
N PRO A 27 8.50 -10.49 2.70
CA PRO A 27 9.22 -9.89 3.83
C PRO A 27 9.86 -8.53 3.54
N VAL A 28 10.20 -8.24 2.28
CA VAL A 28 10.76 -6.94 1.87
C VAL A 28 9.68 -5.86 1.80
N VAL A 29 8.44 -6.24 1.50
CA VAL A 29 7.30 -5.31 1.35
C VAL A 29 6.58 -5.07 2.68
N ARG A 30 6.43 -6.13 3.49
CA ARG A 30 5.64 -6.13 4.73
C ARG A 30 6.00 -5.00 5.71
N PRO A 31 7.28 -4.65 5.96
CA PRO A 31 7.64 -3.52 6.84
C PRO A 31 7.16 -2.16 6.33
N GLY A 32 6.91 -2.03 5.01
CA GLY A 32 6.30 -0.84 4.44
C GLY A 32 4.80 -0.74 4.75
N ILE A 33 4.09 -1.87 4.82
CA ILE A 33 2.64 -1.94 5.01
C ILE A 33 2.24 -1.54 6.44
N VAL A 34 2.94 -2.06 7.45
CA VAL A 34 2.69 -1.73 8.86
C VAL A 34 4.00 -1.30 9.49
N ARG A 35 4.04 -0.07 10.03
CA ARG A 35 5.22 0.43 10.73
C ARG A 35 4.87 1.40 11.86
N PRO A 36 5.68 1.45 12.92
CA PRO A 36 5.55 2.48 13.93
C PRO A 36 5.96 3.84 13.34
N VAL A 37 5.17 4.88 13.62
CA VAL A 37 5.41 6.24 13.11
C VAL A 37 5.58 7.27 14.21
N TRP A 38 5.12 6.96 15.42
CA TRP A 38 5.18 7.84 16.56
C TRP A 38 5.06 7.06 17.86
N VAL A 39 5.70 7.54 18.93
CA VAL A 39 5.61 6.97 20.27
C VAL A 39 5.44 8.08 21.31
N ARG A 40 4.58 7.82 22.30
CA ARG A 40 4.53 8.47 23.61
C ARG A 40 5.14 7.55 24.65
N GLN A 41 6.08 8.07 25.43
CA GLN A 41 6.67 7.38 26.58
C GLN A 41 5.89 7.70 27.87
N ALA A 42 6.02 6.83 28.87
CA ALA A 42 5.31 6.96 30.14
C ALA A 42 5.74 8.20 30.95
N ASP A 43 6.98 8.66 30.76
CA ASP A 43 7.52 9.89 31.35
C ASP A 43 7.03 11.18 30.67
N GLY A 44 6.18 11.05 29.64
CA GLY A 44 5.68 12.15 28.85
C GLY A 44 6.56 12.54 27.65
N GLY A 45 7.66 11.82 27.41
CA GLY A 45 8.48 11.98 26.22
C GLY A 45 7.73 11.59 24.95
N GLU A 46 7.99 12.28 23.84
CA GLU A 46 7.42 11.96 22.53
C GLU A 46 8.51 11.85 21.48
N ARG A 47 8.36 10.90 20.57
CA ARG A 47 9.26 10.78 19.42
C ARG A 47 8.52 10.37 18.17
N ARG A 48 8.76 11.12 17.10
CA ARG A 48 8.39 10.69 15.74
C ARG A 48 9.39 9.64 15.27
N LEU A 49 8.89 8.50 14.81
CA LEU A 49 9.71 7.35 14.40
C LEU A 49 9.91 7.27 12.88
N ALA A 50 9.13 8.04 12.11
CA ALA A 50 9.24 8.11 10.66
C ALA A 50 9.59 9.52 10.21
N GLU A 51 10.76 9.69 9.60
CA GLU A 51 11.20 10.95 8.99
C GLU A 51 10.35 11.32 7.77
N GLY A 52 10.19 12.61 7.50
CA GLY A 52 9.41 13.10 6.36
C GLY A 52 9.85 14.49 5.91
N PRO A 53 9.55 14.86 4.64
CA PRO A 53 10.04 16.10 4.02
C PRO A 53 9.44 17.38 4.62
N ALA A 54 8.40 17.25 5.45
CA ALA A 54 7.83 18.34 6.25
C ALA A 54 7.48 17.83 7.66
N GLU A 55 7.52 18.73 8.64
CA GLU A 55 7.33 18.45 10.06
C GLU A 55 5.99 17.76 10.38
N ALA A 56 4.99 17.87 9.50
CA ALA A 56 3.64 17.32 9.68
C ALA A 56 3.27 16.12 8.78
N ALA A 57 4.02 15.81 7.71
CA ALA A 57 3.64 14.79 6.74
C ALA A 57 4.52 13.53 6.84
N LEU A 58 3.89 12.38 7.11
CA LEU A 58 4.47 11.05 7.03
C LEU A 58 4.49 10.61 5.54
N PRO A 59 5.65 10.28 4.95
CA PRO A 59 5.70 9.81 3.58
C PRO A 59 5.02 8.45 3.48
N LEU A 60 4.03 8.28 2.60
CA LEU A 60 3.38 6.98 2.45
C LEU A 60 4.29 6.01 1.66
N PRO A 61 4.33 4.72 2.04
CA PRO A 61 5.17 3.74 1.37
C PRO A 61 4.74 3.59 -0.09
N ALA A 62 5.71 3.68 -0.98
CA ALA A 62 5.64 3.25 -2.37
C ALA A 62 6.88 2.40 -2.64
N GLY A 63 6.79 1.43 -3.56
CA GLY A 63 7.87 0.47 -3.75
C GLY A 63 7.93 -0.08 -5.15
N LEU A 64 9.07 -0.72 -5.45
CA LEU A 64 9.29 -1.48 -6.66
C LEU A 64 9.96 -2.80 -6.26
N ILE A 65 9.45 -3.92 -6.76
CA ILE A 65 9.99 -5.25 -6.45
C ILE A 65 10.03 -6.12 -7.71
N ALA A 66 11.14 -6.78 -7.96
CA ALA A 66 11.18 -7.90 -8.89
C ALA A 66 10.62 -9.13 -8.17
N TRP A 67 9.56 -9.71 -8.71
CA TRP A 67 8.86 -10.83 -8.11
C TRP A 67 8.42 -11.78 -9.21
N VAL A 68 9.03 -12.96 -9.25
CA VAL A 68 8.73 -14.00 -10.24
C VAL A 68 8.00 -15.13 -9.53
N PRO A 69 6.79 -15.53 -9.98
CA PRO A 69 6.08 -16.65 -9.38
C PRO A 69 6.84 -17.95 -9.58
N LYS A 70 6.87 -18.78 -8.54
CA LYS A 70 7.25 -20.19 -8.65
C LYS A 70 6.17 -20.93 -9.42
N ALA A 71 6.57 -21.81 -10.34
CA ALA A 71 5.63 -22.73 -10.97
C ALA A 71 5.06 -23.66 -9.89
N GLY A 72 3.74 -23.73 -9.78
CA GLY A 72 3.01 -24.54 -8.81
C GLY A 72 1.68 -25.03 -9.38
N PRO A 73 0.98 -25.93 -8.67
CA PRO A 73 -0.33 -26.42 -9.05
C PRO A 73 -1.31 -25.27 -9.28
N ALA A 74 -2.22 -25.44 -10.25
CA ALA A 74 -3.27 -24.47 -10.49
C ALA A 74 -4.16 -24.33 -9.24
N GLY A 75 -4.36 -23.10 -8.77
CA GLY A 75 -5.20 -22.78 -7.61
C GLY A 75 -4.46 -22.53 -6.29
N GLU A 76 -3.14 -22.76 -6.23
CA GLU A 76 -2.34 -22.38 -5.06
C GLU A 76 -2.00 -20.88 -5.07
N THR A 77 -1.86 -20.30 -3.87
CA THR A 77 -1.37 -18.92 -3.76
C THR A 77 0.06 -18.86 -4.31
N PRO A 78 0.35 -17.99 -5.28
CA PRO A 78 1.67 -17.94 -5.90
C PRO A 78 2.78 -17.69 -4.86
N ALA A 79 3.78 -18.57 -4.80
CA ALA A 79 4.98 -18.35 -4.00
C ALA A 79 6.06 -17.64 -4.83
N LYS A 80 6.95 -16.90 -4.18
CA LYS A 80 8.09 -16.25 -4.85
C LYS A 80 9.15 -17.28 -5.21
N ALA A 81 9.71 -17.18 -6.41
CA ALA A 81 10.94 -17.87 -6.77
C ALA A 81 12.13 -16.93 -6.54
N ASP A 82 12.87 -17.10 -5.43
CA ASP A 82 13.91 -16.15 -5.00
C ASP A 82 15.03 -15.97 -6.03
N GLY A 83 15.60 -17.08 -6.54
CA GLY A 83 16.66 -17.04 -7.55
C GLY A 83 16.23 -16.32 -8.84
N PRO A 84 15.11 -16.73 -9.48
CA PRO A 84 14.56 -16.02 -10.63
C PRO A 84 14.20 -14.55 -10.36
N SER A 85 13.68 -14.23 -9.17
CA SER A 85 13.36 -12.85 -8.78
C SER A 85 14.61 -11.98 -8.66
N ALA A 86 15.68 -12.51 -8.06
CA ALA A 86 16.97 -11.82 -7.96
C ALA A 86 17.58 -11.57 -9.35
N ARG A 87 17.59 -12.59 -10.22
CA ARG A 87 18.06 -12.44 -11.61
C ARG A 87 17.21 -11.43 -12.40
N MET A 88 15.90 -11.41 -12.18
CA MET A 88 15.02 -10.42 -12.80
C MET A 88 15.35 -9.00 -12.31
N ALA A 89 15.60 -8.82 -11.01
CA ALA A 89 16.03 -7.53 -10.46
C ALA A 89 17.34 -7.04 -11.10
N GLU A 90 18.36 -7.90 -11.18
CA GLU A 90 19.65 -7.59 -11.79
C GLU A 90 19.49 -7.18 -13.26
N ARG A 91 18.74 -7.97 -14.04
CA ARG A 91 18.47 -7.68 -15.46
C ARG A 91 17.70 -6.38 -15.65
N PHE A 92 16.69 -6.13 -14.81
CA PHE A 92 15.91 -4.91 -14.85
C PHE A 92 16.79 -3.69 -14.55
N LEU A 93 17.54 -3.71 -13.45
CA LEU A 93 18.42 -2.61 -13.03
C LEU A 93 19.50 -2.32 -14.08
N SER A 94 20.12 -3.37 -14.62
CA SER A 94 21.09 -3.24 -15.70
C SER A 94 20.47 -2.61 -16.95
N ALA A 95 19.28 -3.05 -17.36
CA ALA A 95 18.60 -2.53 -18.54
C ALA A 95 18.23 -1.05 -18.38
N VAL A 96 17.68 -0.66 -17.23
CA VAL A 96 17.31 0.74 -16.96
C VAL A 96 18.52 1.61 -16.56
N GLY A 97 19.72 1.02 -16.42
CA GLY A 97 20.96 1.73 -16.08
C GLY A 97 20.99 2.30 -14.66
N ALA A 98 20.26 1.69 -13.72
CA ALA A 98 20.18 2.15 -12.33
C ALA A 98 21.10 1.32 -11.42
N LYS A 99 21.69 1.95 -10.41
CA LYS A 99 22.55 1.28 -9.41
C LYS A 99 21.74 0.47 -8.39
N GLY A 100 20.44 0.72 -8.30
CA GLY A 100 19.54 0.02 -7.40
C GLY A 100 18.11 0.56 -7.44
N PHE A 101 17.18 -0.16 -6.82
CA PHE A 101 15.78 0.22 -6.75
C PHE A 101 15.52 1.63 -6.18
N PRO A 102 16.28 2.15 -5.18
CA PRO A 102 16.06 3.53 -4.71
C PRO A 102 16.23 4.59 -5.81
N GLU A 103 17.12 4.38 -6.77
CA GLU A 103 17.31 5.29 -7.89
C GLU A 103 16.13 5.26 -8.86
N VAL A 104 15.65 4.05 -9.18
CA VAL A 104 14.45 3.86 -10.01
C VAL A 104 13.23 4.46 -9.31
N MET A 105 13.10 4.26 -8.00
CA MET A 105 12.01 4.82 -7.21
C MET A 105 12.01 6.35 -7.19
N ARG A 106 13.17 7.00 -7.16
CA ARG A 106 13.25 8.46 -7.32
C ARG A 106 12.76 8.92 -8.69
N ALA A 107 13.10 8.19 -9.76
CA ALA A 107 12.59 8.49 -11.10
C ALA A 107 11.07 8.27 -11.19
N MET A 108 10.57 7.16 -10.64
CA MET A 108 9.14 6.87 -10.55
C MET A 108 8.40 7.94 -9.75
N ALA A 109 8.96 8.41 -8.63
CA ALA A 109 8.35 9.44 -7.80
C ALA A 109 8.18 10.78 -8.54
N ARG A 110 8.99 11.08 -9.56
CA ARG A 110 8.78 12.26 -10.42
C ARG A 110 7.55 12.12 -11.32
N VAL A 111 7.21 10.89 -11.70
CA VAL A 111 6.05 10.58 -12.55
C VAL A 111 4.79 10.44 -11.70
N THR A 112 4.88 9.67 -10.62
CA THR A 112 3.73 9.32 -9.79
C THR A 112 3.46 10.33 -8.68
N GLY A 113 4.45 11.14 -8.30
CA GLY A 113 4.45 11.94 -7.08
C GLY A 113 4.76 11.11 -5.83
N MET A 114 5.02 11.80 -4.71
CA MET A 114 5.19 11.19 -3.39
C MET A 114 3.98 11.52 -2.50
N PRO A 115 3.09 10.55 -2.24
CA PRO A 115 1.96 10.78 -1.35
C PRO A 115 2.41 10.87 0.12
N GLY A 116 1.74 11.71 0.89
CA GLY A 116 1.96 11.89 2.32
C GLY A 116 0.67 11.79 3.12
N ALA A 117 0.80 11.46 4.40
CA ALA A 117 -0.29 11.38 5.36
C ALA A 117 0.02 12.24 6.58
N ARG A 118 -0.98 12.96 7.11
CA ARG A 118 -0.85 13.62 8.41
C ARG A 118 -1.18 12.62 9.51
N LEU A 119 -0.39 12.63 10.59
CA LEU A 119 -0.70 11.86 11.80
C LEU A 119 -1.93 12.46 12.49
N PRO A 120 -3.05 11.73 12.64
CA PRO A 120 -4.27 12.27 13.26
C PRO A 120 -4.17 12.20 14.79
N ARG A 121 -3.32 13.05 15.39
CA ARG A 121 -3.06 13.05 16.85
C ARG A 121 -4.34 13.14 17.68
N ASP A 122 -5.26 14.02 17.29
CA ASP A 122 -6.53 14.27 18.01
C ASP A 122 -7.40 13.01 18.15
N ALA A 123 -7.33 12.08 17.18
CA ALA A 123 -8.06 10.83 17.24
C ALA A 123 -7.56 9.91 18.38
N PHE A 124 -6.32 10.12 18.85
CA PHE A 124 -5.68 9.35 19.91
C PHE A 124 -5.71 10.06 21.27
N ALA A 125 -6.46 11.16 21.43
CA ALA A 125 -6.58 11.88 22.69
C ALA A 125 -7.02 10.96 23.86
N ALA A 126 -7.83 9.94 23.60
CA ALA A 126 -8.26 8.96 24.60
C ALA A 126 -7.12 8.07 25.14
N CYS A 127 -5.94 8.07 24.52
CA CYS A 127 -4.74 7.38 25.03
C CYS A 127 -3.85 8.31 25.89
N GLU A 128 -4.06 9.63 25.83
CA GLU A 128 -3.21 10.60 26.53
C GLU A 128 -3.33 10.45 28.05
N GLY A 129 -2.18 10.54 28.75
CA GLY A 129 -2.09 10.42 30.20
C GLY A 129 -2.29 9.00 30.77
N LYS A 130 -2.56 7.99 29.92
CA LYS A 130 -2.84 6.62 30.39
C LYS A 130 -1.63 5.68 30.39
N GLY A 131 -0.55 6.06 29.73
CA GLY A 131 0.69 5.28 29.69
C GLY A 131 1.47 5.47 28.39
N ALA A 132 2.50 4.65 28.20
CA ALA A 132 3.26 4.61 26.95
C ALA A 132 2.44 3.93 25.85
N TYR A 133 2.43 4.53 24.66
CA TYR A 133 1.78 3.94 23.50
C TYR A 133 2.47 4.31 22.20
N THR A 134 2.37 3.42 21.22
CA THR A 134 2.95 3.57 19.89
C THR A 134 1.83 3.66 18.85
N ILE A 135 1.89 4.65 17.96
CA ILE A 135 1.01 4.75 16.81
C ILE A 135 1.65 4.03 15.62
N LEU A 136 0.89 3.09 15.06
CA LEU A 136 1.21 2.37 13.84
C LEU A 136 0.51 3.02 12.64
N LEU A 137 1.22 3.12 11.53
CA LEU A 137 0.66 3.39 10.21
C LEU A 137 0.46 2.07 9.47
N HIS A 138 -0.75 1.85 8.98
CA HIS A 138 -1.16 0.77 8.08
C HIS A 138 -1.42 1.35 6.69
N THR A 139 -0.82 0.77 5.66
CA THR A 139 -1.02 1.22 4.28
C THR A 139 -1.48 0.07 3.40
N ASP A 140 -2.65 0.19 2.77
CA ASP A 140 -3.02 -0.68 1.66
C ASP A 140 -2.30 -0.21 0.40
N LEU A 141 -1.81 -1.17 -0.38
CA LEU A 141 -1.04 -0.91 -1.60
C LEU A 141 -1.80 -1.47 -2.82
N ALA A 142 -1.97 -0.63 -3.82
CA ALA A 142 -2.26 -1.06 -5.18
C ALA A 142 -0.97 -1.61 -5.82
N VAL A 143 -1.09 -2.68 -6.60
CA VAL A 143 0.04 -3.33 -7.25
C VAL A 143 -0.25 -3.43 -8.74
N VAL A 144 0.70 -3.00 -9.56
CA VAL A 144 0.68 -3.16 -11.02
C VAL A 144 2.01 -3.75 -11.47
N GLU A 145 1.98 -4.49 -12.57
CA GLU A 145 3.16 -5.03 -13.23
C GLU A 145 3.63 -4.05 -14.31
N LEU A 146 4.93 -3.79 -14.33
CA LEU A 146 5.63 -3.07 -15.40
C LEU A 146 6.38 -4.12 -16.23
N GLU A 147 5.89 -4.37 -17.44
CA GLU A 147 6.43 -5.40 -18.32
C GLU A 147 7.07 -4.79 -19.57
N ASN A 148 8.23 -5.29 -19.96
CA ASN A 148 8.78 -5.10 -21.29
C ASN A 148 9.01 -6.47 -21.93
N ALA A 149 8.08 -6.89 -22.78
CA ALA A 149 8.13 -8.19 -23.44
C ALA A 149 9.38 -8.35 -24.32
N GLY A 150 9.76 -7.31 -25.08
CA GLY A 150 10.90 -7.34 -25.99
C GLY A 150 12.26 -7.58 -25.30
N ARG A 151 12.38 -7.21 -24.02
CA ARG A 151 13.57 -7.47 -23.20
C ARG A 151 13.35 -8.54 -22.13
N ASN A 152 12.17 -9.17 -22.09
CA ASN A 152 11.75 -10.09 -21.05
C ASN A 152 12.03 -9.54 -19.64
N LEU A 153 11.51 -8.33 -19.34
CA LEU A 153 11.67 -7.67 -18.05
C LEU A 153 10.30 -7.51 -17.39
N SER A 154 10.24 -7.79 -16.08
CA SER A 154 9.05 -7.55 -15.27
C SER A 154 9.42 -7.12 -13.86
N VAL A 155 8.76 -6.07 -13.37
CA VAL A 155 8.81 -5.61 -11.97
C VAL A 155 7.44 -5.14 -11.53
N HIS A 156 7.17 -5.18 -10.23
CA HIS A 156 5.89 -4.78 -9.66
C HIS A 156 6.03 -3.44 -8.95
N LEU A 157 5.23 -2.47 -9.36
CA LEU A 157 5.13 -1.15 -8.74
C LEU A 157 4.01 -1.17 -7.69
N LEU A 158 4.35 -0.72 -6.48
CA LEU A 158 3.44 -0.61 -5.35
C LEU A 158 3.13 0.86 -5.08
N LEU A 159 1.85 1.20 -5.07
CA LEU A 159 1.34 2.55 -4.86
C LEU A 159 0.35 2.57 -3.70
N PRO A 160 0.41 3.54 -2.77
CA PRO A 160 -0.51 3.58 -1.65
C PRO A 160 -1.92 3.95 -2.09
N SER A 161 -2.89 3.18 -1.58
CA SER A 161 -4.32 3.36 -1.85
C SER A 161 -5.08 3.90 -0.64
N LEU A 162 -4.80 3.35 0.55
CA LEU A 162 -5.44 3.71 1.81
C LEU A 162 -4.38 3.81 2.90
N ALA A 163 -4.51 4.80 3.77
CA ALA A 163 -3.74 4.93 4.99
C ALA A 163 -4.68 4.83 6.19
N ALA A 164 -4.31 4.05 7.19
CA ALA A 164 -5.01 3.95 8.46
C ALA A 164 -4.00 3.96 9.61
N PHE A 165 -4.44 4.42 10.77
CA PHE A 165 -3.60 4.42 11.96
C PHE A 165 -4.22 3.52 13.01
N SER A 166 -3.39 2.95 13.88
CA SER A 166 -3.85 2.27 15.08
C SER A 166 -2.86 2.54 16.21
N HIS A 167 -3.25 2.24 17.45
CA HIS A 167 -2.34 2.30 18.59
C HIS A 167 -2.04 0.91 19.14
N LEU A 168 -0.86 0.75 19.71
CA LEU A 168 -0.48 -0.34 20.61
C LEU A 168 -0.01 0.26 21.93
N TRP A 169 -0.29 -0.43 23.03
CA TRP A 169 0.28 -0.06 24.34
C TRP A 169 1.72 -0.59 24.44
N GLY A 170 2.62 0.23 24.99
CA GLY A 170 4.05 -0.05 25.07
C GLY A 170 4.90 0.70 24.04
N GLY A 171 6.23 0.59 24.20
CA GLY A 171 7.23 1.24 23.37
C GLY A 171 7.51 0.51 22.04
N PRO A 172 8.20 1.17 21.09
CA PRO A 172 8.56 0.57 19.81
C PRO A 172 9.55 -0.58 20.00
N GLY A 173 9.21 -1.76 19.48
CA GLY A 173 10.05 -2.96 19.59
C GLY A 173 9.85 -3.76 20.88
N GLU A 174 9.00 -3.29 21.78
CA GLU A 174 8.57 -4.03 22.97
C GLU A 174 7.38 -4.93 22.63
N ALA A 175 7.17 -5.97 23.44
CA ALA A 175 5.92 -6.73 23.37
C ALA A 175 4.74 -5.79 23.69
N ALA A 176 3.62 -5.96 22.98
CA ALA A 176 2.43 -5.17 23.24
C ALA A 176 2.01 -5.35 24.71
N ALA A 177 1.93 -4.24 25.44
CA ALA A 177 1.47 -4.24 26.81
C ALA A 177 -0.05 -4.40 26.87
N GLU A 178 -0.55 -4.85 28.01
CA GLU A 178 -1.99 -4.81 28.27
C GLU A 178 -2.48 -3.35 28.30
N PRO A 179 -3.71 -3.09 27.81
CA PRO A 179 -4.30 -1.77 27.93
C PRO A 179 -4.46 -1.37 29.41
N PRO A 180 -4.20 -0.11 29.78
CA PRO A 180 -4.56 0.42 31.09
C PRO A 180 -6.06 0.22 31.37
N ALA A 181 -6.45 0.09 32.64
CA ALA A 181 -7.83 -0.23 33.04
C ALA A 181 -8.89 0.70 32.41
N ASP A 182 -8.60 2.00 32.31
CA ASP A 182 -9.47 3.01 31.69
C ASP A 182 -9.07 3.35 30.24
N GLY A 183 -8.14 2.59 29.67
CA GLY A 183 -7.60 2.80 28.32
C GLY A 183 -8.47 2.17 27.23
N PRO A 184 -8.53 2.76 26.03
CA PRO A 184 -9.10 2.07 24.88
C PRO A 184 -8.38 0.74 24.62
N ALA A 185 -9.13 -0.27 24.20
CA ALA A 185 -8.56 -1.55 23.78
C ALA A 185 -7.55 -1.32 22.64
N ALA A 186 -6.42 -2.05 22.67
CA ALA A 186 -5.36 -1.89 21.68
C ALA A 186 -5.90 -1.97 20.24
N GLY A 187 -5.56 -0.98 19.42
CA GLY A 187 -5.99 -0.90 18.04
C GLY A 187 -7.50 -0.66 17.84
N SER A 188 -8.28 -0.32 18.86
CA SER A 188 -9.70 0.05 18.70
C SER A 188 -9.87 1.39 17.97
N ILE A 189 -8.99 2.35 18.23
CA ILE A 189 -8.94 3.64 17.54
C ILE A 189 -8.29 3.42 16.16
N ARG A 190 -9.08 3.56 15.08
CA ARG A 190 -8.64 3.31 13.71
C ARG A 190 -9.03 4.41 12.69
N PRO A 191 -8.55 5.65 12.84
CA PRO A 191 -8.77 6.66 11.80
C PRO A 191 -8.07 6.23 10.52
N GLY A 192 -8.78 6.31 9.40
CA GLY A 192 -8.24 5.97 8.08
C GLY A 192 -8.90 6.76 6.97
N PHE A 193 -8.20 6.87 5.85
CA PHE A 193 -8.64 7.62 4.69
C PHE A 193 -8.08 7.03 3.40
N LEU A 194 -8.82 7.23 2.31
CA LEU A 194 -8.33 6.96 0.97
C LEU A 194 -7.29 8.01 0.60
N VAL A 195 -6.14 7.56 0.12
CA VAL A 195 -5.02 8.42 -0.28
C VAL A 195 -5.36 9.03 -1.64
N PRO A 196 -5.41 10.36 -1.81
CA PRO A 196 -5.56 10.97 -3.13
C PRO A 196 -4.31 10.69 -3.99
N PRO A 197 -4.46 10.38 -5.29
CA PRO A 197 -3.31 10.22 -6.17
C PRO A 197 -2.60 11.57 -6.35
N PRO A 198 -1.27 11.66 -6.15
CA PRO A 198 -0.55 12.92 -6.27
C PRO A 198 -0.29 13.36 -7.72
N SER A 199 -0.60 12.51 -8.69
CA SER A 199 -0.47 12.78 -10.12
C SER A 199 -1.55 12.04 -10.91
N GLU A 200 -1.77 12.48 -12.15
CA GLU A 200 -2.67 11.81 -13.07
C GLU A 200 -2.18 10.39 -13.42
N ALA A 201 -0.86 10.21 -13.54
CA ALA A 201 -0.23 8.92 -13.74
C ALA A 201 -0.52 7.98 -12.57
N ALA A 202 -0.30 8.41 -11.32
CA ALA A 202 -0.64 7.60 -10.14
C ALA A 202 -2.14 7.25 -10.10
N GLY A 203 -3.02 8.18 -10.50
CA GLY A 203 -4.44 7.94 -10.65
C GLY A 203 -4.74 6.85 -11.68
N GLY A 204 -4.13 6.92 -12.86
CA GLY A 204 -4.28 5.92 -13.93
C GLY A 204 -3.81 4.53 -13.53
N LEU A 205 -2.64 4.44 -12.89
CA LEU A 205 -2.08 3.18 -12.39
C LEU A 205 -2.98 2.53 -11.35
N ARG A 206 -3.47 3.32 -10.39
CA ARG A 206 -4.38 2.82 -9.36
C ARG A 206 -5.74 2.44 -9.92
N ARG A 207 -6.29 3.17 -10.90
CA ARG A 207 -7.53 2.77 -11.59
C ARG A 207 -7.38 1.42 -12.27
N LEU A 208 -6.26 1.18 -12.95
CA LEU A 208 -5.98 -0.10 -13.60
C LEU A 208 -5.97 -1.26 -12.59
N ALA A 209 -5.23 -1.11 -11.48
CA ALA A 209 -5.20 -2.12 -10.42
C ALA A 209 -6.58 -2.32 -9.77
N LEU A 210 -7.33 -1.24 -9.55
CA LEU A 210 -8.63 -1.28 -8.90
C LEU A 210 -9.70 -1.93 -9.79
N ALA A 211 -9.70 -1.65 -11.10
CA ALA A 211 -10.62 -2.26 -12.06
C ALA A 211 -10.52 -3.79 -11.99
N ARG A 212 -9.30 -4.33 -12.01
CA ARG A 212 -9.07 -5.77 -11.90
C ARG A 212 -9.61 -6.36 -10.59
N ARG A 213 -9.39 -5.68 -9.46
CA ARG A 213 -9.91 -6.12 -8.16
C ARG A 213 -11.44 -6.12 -8.11
N ILE A 214 -12.07 -5.14 -8.74
CA ILE A 214 -13.54 -5.07 -8.85
C ILE A 214 -14.06 -6.22 -9.71
N GLU A 215 -13.45 -6.45 -10.88
CA GLU A 215 -13.81 -7.55 -11.78
C GLU A 215 -13.71 -8.92 -11.09
N GLU A 216 -12.60 -9.18 -10.38
CA GLU A 216 -12.39 -10.45 -9.67
C GLU A 216 -13.38 -10.63 -8.51
N LEU A 217 -13.66 -9.56 -7.76
CA LEU A 217 -14.64 -9.62 -6.68
C LEU A 217 -16.06 -9.83 -7.21
N GLN A 218 -16.43 -9.20 -8.32
CA GLN A 218 -17.72 -9.41 -8.99
C GLN A 218 -17.84 -10.85 -9.50
N ALA A 219 -16.79 -11.41 -10.08
CA ALA A 219 -16.76 -12.81 -10.51
C ALA A 219 -16.96 -13.77 -9.31
N GLN A 220 -16.35 -13.48 -8.16
CA GLN A 220 -16.52 -14.26 -6.92
C GLN A 220 -17.93 -14.16 -6.32
N MET A 221 -18.68 -13.10 -6.63
CA MET A 221 -20.05 -12.91 -6.14
C MET A 221 -21.09 -13.64 -6.98
N ALA A 222 -20.73 -14.23 -8.12
CA ALA A 222 -21.62 -15.05 -8.97
C ALA A 222 -22.99 -14.39 -9.29
N GLY A 223 -23.01 -13.07 -9.45
CA GLY A 223 -24.23 -12.31 -9.77
C GLY A 223 -25.06 -11.82 -8.56
N VAL A 224 -24.63 -12.13 -7.34
CA VAL A 224 -25.23 -11.61 -6.09
C VAL A 224 -24.79 -10.15 -5.89
N THR A 225 -25.67 -9.26 -5.44
CA THR A 225 -25.30 -7.86 -5.16
C THR A 225 -24.81 -7.68 -3.73
N ALA A 226 -24.17 -6.53 -3.44
CA ALA A 226 -23.77 -6.21 -2.07
C ALA A 226 -24.95 -6.10 -1.09
N ALA A 227 -26.17 -5.85 -1.57
CA ALA A 227 -27.37 -5.75 -0.75
C ALA A 227 -27.90 -7.12 -0.32
N ASP A 228 -27.64 -8.15 -1.14
CA ASP A 228 -28.08 -9.53 -0.90
C ASP A 228 -27.16 -10.29 0.07
N LEU A 229 -25.99 -9.72 0.39
CA LEU A 229 -25.05 -10.29 1.34
C LEU A 229 -25.44 -10.00 2.80
N PRO A 230 -25.18 -10.92 3.75
CA PRO A 230 -25.32 -10.67 5.19
C PRO A 230 -24.60 -9.39 5.62
N ALA A 231 -25.13 -8.68 6.62
CA ALA A 231 -24.58 -7.39 7.06
C ALA A 231 -23.14 -7.46 7.56
N ASP A 232 -22.76 -8.61 8.12
CA ASP A 232 -21.45 -8.96 8.64
C ASP A 232 -20.52 -9.57 7.58
N ASP A 233 -20.99 -9.77 6.33
CA ASP A 233 -20.17 -10.33 5.27
C ASP A 233 -19.00 -9.37 4.93
N PRO A 234 -17.74 -9.81 5.04
CA PRO A 234 -16.57 -8.95 4.83
C PRO A 234 -16.50 -8.40 3.39
N ARG A 235 -17.16 -9.05 2.42
CA ARG A 235 -17.22 -8.58 1.03
C ARG A 235 -18.03 -7.29 0.90
N ARG A 236 -19.02 -7.03 1.77
CA ARG A 236 -19.78 -5.76 1.75
C ARG A 236 -18.87 -4.58 2.08
N ALA A 237 -18.09 -4.70 3.15
CA ALA A 237 -17.13 -3.68 3.55
C ALA A 237 -16.03 -3.48 2.49
N LEU A 238 -15.59 -4.57 1.84
CA LEU A 238 -14.62 -4.50 0.74
C LEU A 238 -15.20 -3.76 -0.47
N LEU A 239 -16.40 -4.12 -0.93
CA LEU A 239 -17.07 -3.45 -2.05
C LEU A 239 -17.28 -1.96 -1.79
N GLY A 240 -17.75 -1.60 -0.60
CA GLY A 240 -17.93 -0.20 -0.21
C GLY A 240 -16.61 0.58 -0.30
N ARG A 241 -15.51 -0.03 0.13
CA ARG A 241 -14.17 0.56 0.04
C ARG A 241 -13.69 0.70 -1.40
N LEU A 242 -13.80 -0.35 -2.22
CA LEU A 242 -13.39 -0.31 -3.62
C LEU A 242 -14.22 0.71 -4.42
N ALA A 243 -15.52 0.81 -4.15
CA ALA A 243 -16.39 1.81 -4.77
C ALA A 243 -16.01 3.25 -4.35
N ALA A 244 -15.68 3.47 -3.07
CA ALA A 244 -15.21 4.76 -2.60
C ALA A 244 -13.87 5.15 -3.24
N GLU A 245 -12.94 4.20 -3.36
CA GLU A 245 -11.68 4.41 -4.07
C GLU A 245 -11.91 4.70 -5.56
N TRP A 246 -12.81 3.96 -6.21
CA TRP A 246 -13.14 4.16 -7.63
C TRP A 246 -13.66 5.57 -7.89
N ARG A 247 -14.52 6.09 -7.01
CA ARG A 247 -15.04 7.46 -7.06
C ARG A 247 -13.93 8.49 -6.86
N LEU A 248 -13.05 8.29 -5.89
CA LEU A 248 -11.91 9.18 -5.64
C LEU A 248 -10.97 9.28 -6.86
N LEU A 249 -10.79 8.16 -7.57
CA LEU A 249 -9.88 8.06 -8.70
C LEU A 249 -10.49 8.52 -10.03
N GLN A 250 -11.77 8.86 -10.09
CA GLN A 250 -12.36 9.39 -11.32
C GLN A 250 -11.67 10.69 -11.73
N PRO A 251 -11.42 10.91 -13.03
CA PRO A 251 -10.99 12.22 -13.51
C PRO A 251 -11.99 13.26 -13.00
N LYS A 252 -11.50 14.29 -12.30
CA LYS A 252 -12.34 15.44 -12.00
C LYS A 252 -12.64 16.07 -13.35
N GLY A 253 -13.87 15.91 -13.83
CA GLY A 253 -14.28 16.45 -15.12
C GLY A 253 -13.81 17.90 -15.22
N THR A 254 -13.11 18.22 -16.31
CA THR A 254 -12.78 19.59 -16.66
C THR A 254 -14.10 20.35 -16.63
N ARG A 255 -14.30 21.22 -15.64
CA ARG A 255 -15.32 22.26 -15.77
C ARG A 255 -14.88 23.03 -17.00
N ALA A 256 -15.61 22.87 -18.10
CA ALA A 256 -15.55 23.83 -19.19
C ALA A 256 -15.79 25.20 -18.55
N ALA A 257 -14.74 26.01 -18.55
CA ALA A 257 -14.82 27.43 -18.26
C ALA A 257 -15.30 28.14 -19.53
#